data_AF-A0A7W7GNH2-F1
#
_entry.id   AF-A0A7W7GNH2-F1
#
_cell.length_a   1.000
_cell.length_b   1.000
_cell.length_c   1.000
_cell.angle_alpha   90.00
_cell.angle_beta   90.00
_cell.angle_gamma   90.00
#
_symmetry.space_group_name_H-M   'P 1'
#
loop_
_entity.id
_entity.type
_entity.pdbx_description
1 polymer ?
#
loop_
_entity_poly.entity_id
_entity_poly.type
_entity_poly.pdbx_seq_one_letter_code
_entity_poly.pdbx_strand_id
1 'polypeptide(L)'
;MEGEPLWCAGAEHTRAELDCLVRVGALEHLLLDLYCPRGTADARVRAAALRAIVLPRVADGSTVIGPTAAWVHLGGSAPERLHVAVAFFHRCPPTDGRVRWRFTQTDVAAGPSSAAPAETDVQIVDGLRVTSWERTVVDLLLSGEPTDVRAAARLLRWVEPDAVRERLGAVAGRRRTGSVAARARLERLAHTLSTA
;
A
#
# COMPACT_ATOMS: atom_id res chain seq x y z
N MET A 1 -9.37 12.82 -20.20
CA MET A 1 -9.11 12.26 -18.87
C MET A 1 -9.37 13.37 -17.87
N GLU A 2 -10.56 13.42 -17.30
CA GLU A 2 -10.86 14.34 -16.21
C GLU A 2 -10.04 13.86 -15.01
N GLY A 3 -9.07 14.67 -14.57
CA GLY A 3 -8.26 14.35 -13.40
C GLY A 3 -9.13 14.36 -12.16
N GLU A 4 -9.12 13.26 -11.40
CA GLU A 4 -9.74 13.22 -10.08
C GLU A 4 -9.13 14.33 -9.22
N PRO A 5 -9.94 15.16 -8.54
CA PRO A 5 -9.46 16.41 -7.98
C PRO A 5 -8.69 16.14 -6.69
N LEU A 6 -7.39 15.91 -6.82
CA LEU A 6 -6.46 16.00 -5.72
C LEU A 6 -6.10 17.46 -5.51
N TRP A 7 -6.31 17.96 -4.29
CA TRP A 7 -5.82 19.27 -3.89
C TRP A 7 -4.50 19.11 -3.13
N CYS A 8 -3.58 20.04 -3.37
CA CYS A 8 -2.27 20.05 -2.75
C CYS A 8 -2.02 21.40 -2.08
N ALA A 9 -1.54 21.38 -0.84
CA ALA A 9 -1.06 22.59 -0.20
C ALA A 9 0.22 23.08 -0.90
N GLY A 10 0.26 24.36 -1.31
CA GLY A 10 1.39 24.95 -2.00
C GLY A 10 0.97 26.07 -2.93
N ALA A 11 0.95 25.79 -4.24
CA ALA A 11 0.90 26.80 -5.29
C ALA A 11 -0.42 27.58 -5.37
N GLU A 12 -1.56 26.91 -5.19
CA GLU A 12 -2.89 27.52 -5.36
C GLU A 12 -3.65 27.68 -4.04
N HIS A 13 -3.32 26.84 -3.05
CA HIS A 13 -3.96 26.85 -1.74
C HIS A 13 -2.92 26.70 -0.65
N THR A 14 -3.03 27.50 0.41
CA THR A 14 -2.28 27.31 1.63
C THR A 14 -2.82 26.10 2.41
N ARG A 15 -1.97 25.49 3.25
CA ARG A 15 -2.41 24.41 4.14
C ARG A 15 -3.56 24.87 5.05
N ALA A 16 -3.51 26.11 5.54
CA ALA A 16 -4.55 26.64 6.43
C ALA A 16 -5.93 26.75 5.75
N GLU A 17 -5.97 27.10 4.46
CA GLU A 17 -7.21 27.13 3.68
C GLU A 17 -7.77 25.72 3.50
N LEU A 18 -6.93 24.76 3.13
CA LEU A 18 -7.34 23.36 2.98
C LEU A 18 -7.81 22.75 4.31
N ASP A 19 -7.12 23.06 5.41
CA ASP A 19 -7.54 22.63 6.76
C ASP A 19 -8.87 23.29 7.19
N CYS A 20 -9.15 24.51 6.72
CA CYS A 20 -10.47 25.13 6.90
C CYS A 20 -11.54 24.33 6.15
N LEU A 21 -11.28 23.96 4.90
CA LEU A 21 -12.19 23.13 4.08
C LEU A 21 -12.41 21.74 4.67
N VAL A 22 -11.40 21.15 5.31
CA VAL A 22 -11.55 19.90 6.08
C VAL A 22 -12.47 20.09 7.28
N ARG A 23 -12.29 21.18 8.05
CA ARG A 23 -13.11 21.46 9.25
C ARG A 23 -14.58 21.70 8.92
N VAL A 24 -14.88 22.35 7.80
CA VAL A 24 -16.27 22.54 7.33
C VAL A 24 -16.83 21.32 6.58
N GLY A 25 -16.03 20.27 6.43
CA GLY A 25 -16.46 18.98 5.87
C GLY A 25 -16.49 18.92 4.33
N ALA A 26 -15.89 19.89 3.64
CA ALA A 26 -15.80 19.88 2.17
C ALA A 26 -14.71 18.93 1.67
N LEU A 27 -13.57 18.91 2.36
CA LEU A 27 -12.43 18.05 2.03
C LEU A 27 -12.18 17.02 3.13
N GLU A 28 -11.42 15.98 2.78
CA GLU A 28 -10.75 15.10 3.74
C GLU A 28 -9.25 15.04 3.44
N HIS A 29 -8.46 14.87 4.50
CA HIS A 29 -7.02 14.70 4.39
C HIS A 29 -6.70 13.28 3.93
N LEU A 30 -5.88 13.15 2.88
CA LEU A 30 -5.46 11.86 2.35
C LEU A 30 -4.10 11.45 2.88
N LEU A 31 -3.06 12.22 2.51
CA LEU A 31 -1.66 11.87 2.75
C LEU A 31 -0.79 13.12 2.61
N LEU A 32 0.03 13.41 3.62
CA LEU A 32 0.93 14.57 3.66
C LEU A 32 0.23 15.92 3.42
N ASP A 33 0.41 16.52 2.25
CA ASP A 33 -0.18 17.80 1.83
C ASP A 33 -1.32 17.60 0.82
N LEU A 34 -1.77 16.35 0.64
CA LEU A 34 -2.80 15.98 -0.33
C LEU A 34 -4.17 15.78 0.34
N TYR A 35 -5.18 16.31 -0.34
CA TYR A 35 -6.57 16.34 0.09
C TYR A 35 -7.47 15.92 -1.08
N CYS A 36 -8.67 15.41 -0.78
CA CYS A 36 -9.68 15.10 -1.77
C CYS A 36 -11.07 15.47 -1.27
N PRO A 37 -12.11 15.40 -2.12
CA PRO A 37 -13.46 15.71 -1.69
C PRO A 37 -13.88 14.68 -0.66
N ARG A 38 -14.60 15.11 0.36
CA ARG A 38 -15.01 14.20 1.43
C ARG A 38 -15.86 13.07 0.87
N GLY A 39 -15.48 11.83 1.18
CA GLY A 39 -16.25 10.64 0.79
C GLY A 39 -16.01 10.18 -0.64
N THR A 40 -15.04 10.75 -1.35
CA THR A 40 -14.65 10.31 -2.69
C THR A 40 -13.31 9.61 -2.71
N ALA A 41 -12.65 9.42 -1.56
CA ALA A 41 -11.41 8.67 -1.45
C ALA A 41 -11.64 7.18 -1.73
N ASP A 42 -11.58 6.78 -2.99
CA ASP A 42 -11.54 5.38 -3.41
C ASP A 42 -10.09 4.90 -3.60
N ALA A 43 -9.92 3.67 -4.10
CA ALA A 43 -8.59 3.11 -4.33
C ALA A 43 -7.81 3.86 -5.42
N ARG A 44 -8.50 4.40 -6.43
CA ARG A 44 -7.87 5.15 -7.53
C ARG A 44 -7.36 6.49 -7.03
N VAL A 45 -8.16 7.22 -6.27
CA VAL A 45 -7.74 8.49 -5.65
C VAL A 45 -6.54 8.30 -4.71
N ARG A 46 -6.56 7.25 -3.88
CA ARG A 46 -5.43 6.94 -2.99
C ARG A 46 -4.17 6.55 -3.77
N ALA A 47 -4.33 5.78 -4.85
CA ALA A 47 -3.21 5.43 -5.72
C ALA A 47 -2.66 6.65 -6.47
N ALA A 48 -3.53 7.55 -6.94
CA ALA A 48 -3.14 8.82 -7.55
C ALA A 48 -2.32 9.69 -6.59
N ALA A 49 -2.77 9.79 -5.33
CA ALA A 49 -2.06 10.52 -4.28
C ALA A 49 -0.67 9.92 -4.01
N LEU A 50 -0.57 8.59 -3.90
CA LEU A 50 0.73 7.92 -3.76
C LEU A 50 1.59 8.10 -5.00
N ARG A 51 1.02 8.02 -6.20
CA ARG A 51 1.75 8.19 -7.46
C ARG A 51 2.45 9.54 -7.52
N ALA A 52 1.75 10.61 -7.12
CA ALA A 52 2.31 11.97 -7.03
C ALA A 52 3.48 12.08 -6.03
N ILE A 53 3.53 11.25 -5.00
CA ILE A 53 4.59 11.24 -3.98
C ILE A 53 5.74 10.29 -4.36
N VAL A 54 5.39 9.10 -4.84
CA VAL A 54 6.27 7.95 -5.06
C VAL A 54 7.05 8.11 -6.35
N LEU A 55 6.39 8.26 -7.51
CA LEU A 55 7.08 8.24 -8.81
C LEU A 55 8.21 9.27 -8.95
N PRO A 56 8.11 10.52 -8.43
CA PRO A 56 9.22 11.47 -8.54
C PRO A 56 10.45 11.08 -7.70
N ARG A 57 10.32 10.12 -6.78
CA ARG A 57 11.34 9.80 -5.77
C ARG A 57 11.93 8.40 -5.95
N VAL A 58 11.22 7.46 -6.56
CA VAL A 58 11.68 6.07 -6.66
C VAL A 58 11.86 5.65 -8.11
N ALA A 59 12.70 4.65 -8.34
CA ALA A 59 12.93 4.11 -9.69
C ALA A 59 11.64 3.53 -10.30
N ASP A 60 11.58 3.59 -11.63
CA ASP A 60 10.56 2.92 -12.43
C ASP A 60 10.51 1.41 -12.10
N GLY A 61 9.30 0.86 -12.12
CA GLY A 61 9.07 -0.55 -11.77
C GLY A 61 8.94 -0.86 -10.27
N SER A 62 9.09 0.14 -9.41
CA SER A 62 8.77 0.00 -7.98
C SER A 62 7.30 -0.32 -7.74
N THR A 63 7.00 -1.05 -6.67
CA THR A 63 5.64 -1.52 -6.35
C THR A 63 5.31 -1.17 -4.90
N VAL A 64 4.15 -0.60 -4.64
CA VAL A 64 3.69 -0.35 -3.27
C VAL A 64 3.24 -1.66 -2.62
N ILE A 65 3.68 -1.91 -1.38
CA ILE A 65 3.50 -3.19 -0.68
C ILE A 65 2.96 -3.00 0.75
N GLY A 66 2.54 -4.10 1.39
CA GLY A 66 2.23 -4.15 2.82
C GLY A 66 1.23 -3.09 3.28
N PRO A 67 1.47 -2.36 4.40
CA PRO A 67 0.54 -1.36 4.93
C PRO A 67 0.16 -0.25 3.95
N THR A 68 1.05 0.13 3.04
CA THR A 68 0.76 1.17 2.05
C THR A 68 -0.16 0.63 0.95
N ALA A 69 0.04 -0.61 0.50
CA ALA A 69 -0.90 -1.26 -0.41
C ALA A 69 -2.26 -1.51 0.27
N ALA A 70 -2.24 -1.89 1.55
CA ALA A 70 -3.45 -2.08 2.33
C ALA A 70 -4.26 -0.80 2.46
N TRP A 71 -3.60 0.35 2.63
CA TRP A 71 -4.27 1.66 2.62
C TRP A 71 -4.89 1.98 1.27
N VAL A 72 -4.22 1.68 0.15
CA VAL A 72 -4.83 1.82 -1.19
C VAL A 72 -6.10 0.98 -1.29
N HIS A 73 -6.08 -0.28 -0.84
CA HIS A 73 -7.22 -1.18 -0.95
C HIS A 73 -8.38 -0.82 0.00
N LEU A 74 -8.07 -0.60 1.29
CA LEU A 74 -9.08 -0.48 2.34
C LEU A 74 -9.43 0.96 2.74
N GLY A 75 -8.61 1.94 2.35
CA GLY A 75 -8.65 3.28 2.93
C GLY A 75 -8.40 3.29 4.45
N GLY A 76 -8.92 4.31 5.11
CA GLY A 76 -8.66 4.60 6.52
C GLY A 76 -7.43 5.48 6.73
N SER A 77 -6.85 5.42 7.93
CA SER A 77 -5.69 6.23 8.28
C SER A 77 -4.51 5.92 7.36
N ALA A 78 -3.91 6.96 6.78
CA ALA A 78 -2.69 6.82 6.00
C ALA A 78 -1.54 6.27 6.85
N PRO A 79 -0.67 5.42 6.29
CA PRO A 79 0.44 4.85 7.03
C PRO A 79 1.49 5.92 7.34
N GLU A 80 2.07 5.88 8.54
CA GLU A 80 3.16 6.79 8.93
C GLU A 80 4.44 6.63 8.10
N ARG A 81 4.59 5.46 7.45
CA ARG A 81 5.73 5.09 6.61
C ARG A 81 5.24 4.48 5.31
N LEU A 82 5.77 4.94 4.19
CA LEU A 82 5.46 4.38 2.87
C LEU A 82 6.35 3.16 2.59
N HIS A 83 5.71 2.02 2.33
CA HIS A 83 6.35 0.74 2.06
C HIS A 83 6.37 0.49 0.55
N VAL A 84 7.58 0.41 0.00
CA VAL A 84 7.79 0.25 -1.44
C VAL A 84 8.79 -0.87 -1.70
N ALA A 85 8.40 -1.75 -2.61
CA ALA A 85 9.26 -2.73 -3.23
C ALA A 85 10.12 -2.10 -4.32
N VAL A 86 11.41 -2.39 -4.31
CA VAL A 86 12.37 -1.95 -5.35
C VAL A 86 13.16 -3.15 -5.86
N ALA A 87 13.52 -3.15 -7.14
CA ALA A 87 14.29 -4.26 -7.72
C ALA A 87 15.71 -4.34 -7.14
N PHE A 88 16.28 -3.18 -6.83
CA PHE A 88 17.62 -3.03 -6.26
C PHE A 88 17.69 -1.77 -5.38
N PHE A 89 18.52 -1.81 -4.34
CA PHE A 89 18.82 -0.64 -3.50
C PHE A 89 19.81 0.30 -4.20
N HIS A 90 19.38 0.97 -5.26
CA HIS A 90 20.20 1.98 -5.93
C HIS A 90 20.00 3.34 -5.24
N ARG A 91 20.57 3.49 -4.03
CA ARG A 91 20.48 4.66 -3.14
C ARG A 91 19.07 4.96 -2.62
N CYS A 92 18.97 5.29 -1.34
CA CYS A 92 17.74 5.87 -0.81
C CYS A 92 17.47 7.19 -1.55
N PRO A 93 16.23 7.45 -1.99
CA PRO A 93 15.87 8.76 -2.52
C PRO A 93 16.21 9.84 -1.50
N PRO A 94 16.68 11.02 -1.93
CA PRO A 94 16.81 12.15 -1.03
C PRO A 94 15.46 12.39 -0.36
N THR A 95 15.44 12.27 0.96
CA THR A 95 14.23 12.53 1.74
C THR A 95 14.20 14.01 2.06
N ASP A 96 13.07 14.66 1.77
CA ASP A 96 12.77 16.03 2.21
C ASP A 96 12.37 16.07 3.70
N GLY A 97 12.54 14.96 4.42
CA GLY A 97 12.10 14.76 5.81
C GLY A 97 10.59 14.60 5.99
N ARG A 98 9.77 14.87 4.97
CA ARG A 98 8.31 14.80 5.07
C ARG A 98 7.79 13.37 4.99
N VAL A 99 8.48 12.53 4.24
CA VAL A 99 8.07 11.13 4.00
C VAL A 99 9.03 10.16 4.64
N ARG A 100 8.51 9.31 5.53
CA ARG A 100 9.25 8.16 6.05
C ARG A 100 9.10 7.01 5.07
N TRP A 101 10.21 6.43 4.62
CA TRP A 101 10.21 5.33 3.65
C TRP A 101 10.63 4.01 4.28
N ARG A 102 10.09 2.90 3.78
CA ARG A 102 10.61 1.55 3.94
C ARG A 102 10.77 0.92 2.56
N PHE A 103 12.00 0.79 2.12
CA PHE A 103 12.32 0.07 0.89
C PHE A 103 12.60 -1.40 1.19
N THR A 104 11.97 -2.29 0.43
CA THR A 104 12.18 -3.74 0.54
C THR A 104 12.54 -4.30 -0.83
N GLN A 105 13.63 -5.05 -0.94
CA GLN A 105 13.92 -5.77 -2.18
C GLN A 105 13.08 -7.06 -2.24
N THR A 106 12.24 -7.18 -3.26
CA THR A 106 11.30 -8.29 -3.40
C THR A 106 10.94 -8.53 -4.86
N ASP A 107 10.49 -9.74 -5.14
CA ASP A 107 10.00 -10.27 -6.42
C ASP A 107 8.82 -9.52 -7.08
N VAL A 108 8.17 -8.57 -6.40
CA VAL A 108 7.07 -7.77 -6.97
C VAL A 108 7.55 -6.45 -7.58
N ALA A 109 8.83 -6.11 -7.44
CA ALA A 109 9.43 -4.99 -8.13
C ALA A 109 9.97 -5.41 -9.51
N ALA A 110 9.68 -4.59 -10.51
CA ALA A 110 10.17 -4.75 -11.87
C ALA A 110 11.55 -4.10 -12.03
N GLY A 111 12.39 -4.69 -12.88
CA GLY A 111 13.65 -4.08 -13.30
C GLY A 111 13.42 -3.04 -14.40
N PRO A 112 14.45 -2.26 -14.80
CA PRO A 112 14.32 -1.19 -15.80
C PRO A 112 13.76 -1.61 -17.16
N SER A 113 13.81 -2.91 -17.49
CA SER A 113 13.35 -3.44 -18.78
C SER A 113 12.73 -4.83 -18.67
N SER A 114 12.23 -5.20 -17.49
CA SER A 114 11.62 -6.51 -17.27
C SER A 114 10.42 -6.41 -16.35
N ALA A 115 9.43 -7.28 -16.57
CA ALA A 115 8.37 -7.50 -15.58
C ALA A 115 8.96 -7.95 -14.23
N ALA A 116 8.20 -7.79 -13.15
CA ALA A 116 8.57 -8.32 -11.86
C ALA A 116 8.52 -9.86 -11.89
N PRO A 117 9.42 -10.56 -11.18
CA PRO A 117 9.36 -12.03 -11.09
C PRO A 117 8.02 -12.59 -10.58
N ALA A 118 7.27 -11.82 -9.78
CA ALA A 118 5.92 -12.12 -9.33
C ALA A 118 4.92 -11.08 -9.87
N GLU A 119 4.94 -10.80 -11.17
CA GLU A 119 4.04 -9.82 -11.81
C GLU A 119 2.54 -10.15 -11.58
N THR A 120 2.17 -11.42 -11.45
CA THR A 120 0.80 -11.85 -11.13
C THR A 120 0.32 -11.39 -9.74
N ASP A 121 1.24 -11.03 -8.86
CA ASP A 121 0.95 -10.46 -7.54
C ASP A 121 0.92 -8.93 -7.57
N VAL A 122 0.97 -8.31 -8.75
CA VAL A 122 0.96 -6.86 -8.95
C VAL A 122 -0.26 -6.45 -9.77
N GLN A 123 -0.90 -5.37 -9.36
CA GLN A 123 -1.98 -4.71 -10.09
C GLN A 123 -1.60 -3.24 -10.33
N ILE A 124 -2.12 -2.67 -11.42
CA ILE A 124 -1.96 -1.25 -11.73
C ILE A 124 -3.23 -0.52 -11.30
N VAL A 125 -3.09 0.40 -10.34
CA VAL A 125 -4.18 1.25 -9.84
C VAL A 125 -3.79 2.69 -10.11
N ASP A 126 -4.54 3.41 -10.94
CA ASP A 126 -4.18 4.77 -11.40
C ASP A 126 -2.71 4.90 -11.89
N GLY A 127 -2.20 3.91 -12.62
CA GLY A 127 -0.81 3.90 -13.10
C GLY A 127 0.25 3.62 -12.02
N LEU A 128 -0.15 3.42 -10.76
CA LEU A 128 0.72 2.97 -9.68
C LEU A 128 0.72 1.45 -9.59
N ARG A 129 1.90 0.84 -9.49
CA ARG A 129 2.05 -0.59 -9.19
C ARG A 129 1.76 -0.83 -7.70
N VAL A 130 0.80 -1.69 -7.42
CA VAL A 130 0.36 -2.04 -6.05
C VAL A 130 0.28 -3.56 -5.96
N THR A 131 0.63 -4.16 -4.82
CA THR A 131 0.41 -5.60 -4.65
C THR A 131 -1.07 -5.98 -4.75
N SER A 132 -1.35 -7.18 -5.26
CA SER A 132 -2.69 -7.78 -5.26
C SER A 132 -3.25 -7.83 -3.83
N TRP A 133 -4.56 -8.03 -3.68
CA TRP A 133 -5.18 -8.11 -2.36
C TRP A 133 -4.58 -9.27 -1.55
N GLU A 134 -4.44 -10.45 -2.15
CA GLU A 134 -3.86 -11.64 -1.53
C GLU A 134 -2.40 -11.41 -1.17
N ARG A 135 -1.61 -10.83 -2.09
CA ARG A 135 -0.21 -10.53 -1.82
C ARG A 135 -0.05 -9.51 -0.70
N THR A 136 -0.92 -8.51 -0.65
CA THR A 136 -0.94 -7.52 0.43
C THR A 136 -1.22 -8.19 1.77
N VAL A 137 -2.16 -9.15 1.84
CA VAL A 137 -2.39 -9.95 3.05
C VAL A 137 -1.13 -10.72 3.45
N VAL A 138 -0.44 -11.36 2.50
CA VAL A 138 0.83 -12.06 2.77
C VAL A 138 1.87 -11.12 3.39
N ASP A 139 2.08 -9.95 2.81
CA ASP A 139 3.06 -8.97 3.30
C ASP A 139 2.74 -8.51 4.73
N LEU A 140 1.46 -8.26 5.04
CA LEU A 140 1.00 -7.87 6.38
C LEU A 140 1.18 -8.99 7.42
N LEU A 141 0.88 -10.23 7.05
CA LEU A 141 1.03 -11.39 7.95
C LEU A 141 2.50 -11.71 8.25
N LEU A 142 3.39 -11.47 7.27
CA LEU A 142 4.84 -11.60 7.44
C LEU A 142 5.43 -10.51 8.35
N SER A 143 4.93 -9.28 8.26
CA SER A 143 5.28 -8.19 9.20
C SER A 143 4.94 -8.57 10.63
N GLY A 144 3.71 -9.03 10.86
CA GLY A 144 3.23 -9.52 12.16
C GLY A 144 2.91 -8.42 13.18
N GLU A 145 3.08 -7.15 12.80
CA GLU A 145 2.69 -6.00 13.61
C GLU A 145 1.18 -6.01 13.90
N PRO A 146 0.72 -5.63 15.10
CA PRO A 146 -0.70 -5.71 15.45
C PRO A 146 -1.63 -4.92 14.51
N THR A 147 -1.19 -3.76 14.02
CA THR A 147 -1.92 -2.96 13.02
C THR A 147 -2.05 -3.69 11.69
N ASP A 148 -0.98 -4.36 11.27
CA ASP A 148 -0.91 -5.06 9.98
C ASP A 148 -1.80 -6.31 10.02
N VAL A 149 -1.79 -7.04 11.15
CA VAL A 149 -2.67 -8.19 11.36
C VAL A 149 -4.14 -7.78 11.34
N ARG A 150 -4.49 -6.62 11.91
CA ARG A 150 -5.86 -6.07 11.82
C ARG A 150 -6.24 -5.70 10.39
N ALA A 151 -5.32 -5.08 9.64
CA ALA A 151 -5.56 -4.78 8.23
C ALA A 151 -5.72 -6.06 7.39
N ALA A 152 -4.90 -7.09 7.65
CA ALA A 152 -5.01 -8.40 7.01
C ALA A 152 -6.38 -9.03 7.26
N ALA A 153 -6.88 -8.99 8.51
CA ALA A 153 -8.21 -9.48 8.86
C ALA A 153 -9.33 -8.77 8.10
N ARG A 154 -9.19 -7.45 7.85
CA ARG A 154 -10.15 -6.69 7.04
C ARG A 154 -10.09 -7.07 5.55
N LEU A 155 -8.88 -7.24 5.01
CA LEU A 155 -8.68 -7.67 3.61
C LEU A 155 -9.20 -9.08 3.35
N LEU A 156 -9.07 -10.01 4.31
CA LEU A 156 -9.57 -11.39 4.21
C LEU A 156 -11.08 -11.49 3.99
N ARG A 157 -11.85 -10.41 4.17
CA ARG A 157 -13.27 -10.36 3.79
C ARG A 157 -13.50 -10.30 2.27
N TRP A 158 -12.45 -10.02 1.51
CA TRP A 158 -12.48 -9.79 0.07
C TRP A 158 -11.59 -10.77 -0.71
N VAL A 159 -10.87 -11.65 -0.01
CA VAL A 159 -9.97 -12.63 -0.63
C VAL A 159 -10.15 -14.01 -0.02
N GLU A 160 -10.01 -15.03 -0.85
CA GLU A 160 -10.07 -16.42 -0.42
C GLU A 160 -8.85 -16.78 0.44
N PRO A 161 -9.03 -17.27 1.68
CA PRO A 161 -7.92 -17.68 2.54
C PRO A 161 -7.00 -18.72 1.88
N ASP A 162 -7.56 -19.59 1.05
CA ASP A 162 -6.83 -20.62 0.28
C ASP A 162 -5.80 -20.01 -0.67
N ALA A 163 -6.16 -18.94 -1.37
CA ALA A 163 -5.27 -18.21 -2.27
C ALA A 163 -4.12 -17.51 -1.52
N VAL A 164 -4.36 -17.12 -0.26
CA VAL A 164 -3.31 -16.59 0.64
C VAL A 164 -2.41 -17.71 1.15
N ARG A 165 -2.96 -18.88 1.49
CA ARG A 165 -2.18 -20.05 1.93
C ARG A 165 -1.21 -20.50 0.84
N GLU A 166 -1.66 -20.59 -0.40
CA GLU A 166 -0.83 -20.96 -1.55
C GLU A 166 0.38 -20.01 -1.69
N ARG A 167 0.13 -18.69 -1.63
CA ARG A 167 1.19 -17.67 -1.71
C ARG A 167 2.16 -17.74 -0.54
N LEU A 168 1.68 -17.95 0.69
CA LEU A 168 2.56 -18.21 1.85
C LEU A 168 3.37 -19.52 1.69
N GLY A 169 2.80 -20.51 1.01
CA GLY A 169 3.47 -21.72 0.52
C GLY A 169 4.71 -21.37 -0.32
N ALA A 170 4.47 -20.66 -1.42
CA ALA A 170 5.50 -20.23 -2.37
C ALA A 170 6.58 -19.35 -1.72
N VAL A 171 6.19 -18.44 -0.81
CA VAL A 171 7.12 -17.57 -0.09
C VAL A 171 8.02 -18.34 0.89
N ALA A 172 7.50 -19.36 1.57
CA ALA A 172 8.33 -20.17 2.47
C ALA A 172 9.41 -20.97 1.73
N GLY A 173 9.12 -21.42 0.50
CA GLY A 173 10.10 -22.06 -0.39
C GLY A 173 11.30 -21.16 -0.70
N ARG A 174 11.15 -19.84 -0.55
CA ARG A 174 12.19 -18.83 -0.78
C ARG A 174 12.90 -18.39 0.51
N ARG A 175 12.74 -19.15 1.62
CA ARG A 175 13.38 -18.92 2.94
C ARG A 175 13.13 -17.52 3.54
N ARG A 176 11.97 -16.92 3.30
CA ARG A 176 11.60 -15.71 4.04
C ARG A 176 11.34 -16.01 5.52
N THR A 177 12.04 -15.29 6.38
CA THR A 177 11.82 -15.31 7.83
C THR A 177 10.37 -14.98 8.17
N GLY A 178 9.80 -15.67 9.15
CA GLY A 178 8.45 -15.37 9.66
C GLY A 178 7.30 -16.08 8.92
N SER A 179 7.57 -16.89 7.89
CA SER A 179 6.54 -17.61 7.12
C SER A 179 5.70 -18.58 7.98
N VAL A 180 6.33 -19.29 8.93
CA VAL A 180 5.62 -20.18 9.88
C VAL A 180 4.65 -19.37 10.76
N ALA A 181 5.13 -18.25 11.32
CA ALA A 181 4.31 -17.37 12.15
C ALA A 181 3.18 -16.72 11.34
N ALA A 182 3.45 -16.33 10.09
CA ALA A 182 2.46 -15.78 9.17
C ALA A 182 1.33 -16.77 8.85
N ARG A 183 1.67 -18.05 8.60
CA ARG A 183 0.67 -19.12 8.45
C ARG A 183 -0.17 -19.29 9.70
N ALA A 184 0.47 -19.38 10.87
CA ALA A 184 -0.26 -19.50 12.14
C ALA A 184 -1.21 -18.31 12.38
N ARG A 185 -0.85 -17.10 11.96
CA ARG A 185 -1.73 -15.93 11.99
C ARG A 185 -2.90 -16.06 11.01
N LEU A 186 -2.65 -16.50 9.77
CA LEU A 186 -3.70 -16.73 8.78
C LEU A 186 -4.75 -17.71 9.31
N GLU A 187 -4.33 -18.85 9.83
CA GLU A 187 -5.26 -19.87 10.34
C GLU A 187 -6.12 -19.33 11.49
N ARG A 188 -5.53 -18.54 12.41
CA ARG A 188 -6.31 -17.89 13.47
C ARG A 188 -7.35 -16.92 12.92
N LEU A 189 -6.96 -16.07 11.97
CA LEU A 189 -7.88 -15.09 11.36
C LEU A 189 -8.99 -15.77 10.55
N ALA A 190 -8.65 -16.79 9.76
CA ALA A 190 -9.61 -17.54 8.96
C ALA A 190 -10.64 -18.23 9.87
N HIS A 191 -10.18 -18.87 10.96
CA HIS A 191 -11.07 -19.47 11.94
C HIS A 191 -12.04 -18.45 12.56
N THR A 192 -11.53 -17.28 13.00
CA THR A 192 -12.38 -16.22 13.55
C THR A 192 -13.43 -15.73 12.56
N LEU A 193 -13.09 -15.59 11.28
CA LEU A 193 -14.01 -15.14 10.23
C LEU A 193 -15.08 -16.19 9.89
N SER A 194 -14.78 -17.48 10.02
CA SER A 194 -15.78 -18.56 9.81
C SER A 194 -16.77 -18.68 10.97
N THR A 195 -16.44 -18.14 12.15
CA THR A 195 -17.27 -18.23 13.38
C THR A 195 -18.05 -16.94 13.69
N ALA A 196 -17.85 -15.88 12.92
CA ALA A 196 -18.44 -14.55 13.12
C ALA A 196 -19.60 -14.31 12.14
#